data_AF-A0A4Q4BRQ4-F1
#
_entry.id   AF-A0A4Q4BRQ4-F1
#
_cell.length_a   1.000
_cell.length_b   1.000
_cell.length_c   1.000
_cell.angle_alpha   90.00
_cell.angle_beta   90.00
_cell.angle_gamma   90.00
#
_symmetry.space_group_name_H-M   'P 1'
#
loop_
_entity.id
_entity.type
_entity.pdbx_description
1 polymer ?
#
loop_
_entity_poly.entity_id
_entity_poly.type
_entity_poly.pdbx_seq_one_letter_code
_entity_poly.pdbx_strand_id
1 'polypeptide(L)'
;MKFLNGALLALALLCARDASAQQQTGTLVVNVAPFTSEKELPKKVDRQLRSGGLEWGIKDGLLVFTMVAKQFIDYPITHMTRYGQSETLELPAGDYRITGIGLEMTTSFSVQKVLDKGAFVNEDVVSFRIEPGQATTLDIKPVIYKDATFAVNFWMPTLVASITTPAGTGPETPLNKRVATSIAWPQYTGPLKFVAK
;
A
#
# COMPACT_ATOMS: atom_id res chain seq x y z
N MET A 1 -40.62 3.79 -55.39
CA MET A 1 -39.93 2.88 -54.45
C MET A 1 -38.46 3.31 -54.32
N LYS A 2 -38.14 4.32 -53.49
CA LYS A 2 -36.74 4.82 -53.32
C LYS A 2 -36.45 5.33 -51.89
N PHE A 3 -37.11 4.81 -50.86
CA PHE A 3 -36.94 5.31 -49.48
C PHE A 3 -36.73 4.22 -48.42
N LEU A 4 -36.44 2.97 -48.81
CA LEU A 4 -36.28 1.87 -47.83
C LEU A 4 -34.83 1.53 -47.47
N ASN A 5 -33.83 2.01 -48.21
CA ASN A 5 -32.43 1.62 -48.00
C ASN A 5 -31.67 2.53 -47.01
N GLY A 6 -32.22 3.69 -46.63
CA GLY A 6 -31.55 4.63 -45.73
C GLY A 6 -31.71 4.31 -44.23
N ALA A 7 -32.77 3.59 -43.85
CA ALA A 7 -33.08 3.35 -42.44
C ALA A 7 -32.26 2.22 -41.80
N LEU A 8 -31.73 1.29 -42.59
CA LEU A 8 -30.97 0.14 -42.09
C LEU A 8 -29.52 0.49 -41.69
N LEU A 9 -28.92 1.54 -42.26
CA LEU A 9 -27.55 1.95 -41.90
C LEU A 9 -27.49 2.70 -40.56
N ALA A 10 -28.54 3.44 -40.20
CA ALA A 10 -28.59 4.21 -38.96
C ALA A 10 -28.78 3.33 -37.71
N LEU A 11 -29.44 2.17 -37.85
CA LEU A 11 -29.62 1.23 -36.74
C LEU A 11 -28.34 0.44 -36.41
N ALA A 12 -27.46 0.20 -37.39
CA ALA A 12 -26.22 -0.54 -37.18
C ALA A 12 -25.14 0.28 -36.43
N LEU A 13 -25.19 1.63 -36.51
CA LEU A 13 -24.25 2.53 -35.83
C LEU A 13 -24.60 2.80 -34.37
N LEU A 14 -25.81 2.44 -33.93
CA LEU A 14 -26.24 2.57 -32.53
C LEU A 14 -25.85 1.36 -31.67
N CYS A 15 -25.59 0.19 -32.27
CA CYS A 15 -25.17 -1.01 -31.54
C CYS A 15 -23.65 -1.09 -31.26
N ALA A 16 -22.85 -0.15 -31.78
CA ALA A 16 -21.38 -0.18 -31.63
C ALA A 16 -20.84 0.64 -30.45
N ARG A 17 -21.72 1.25 -29.62
CA ARG A 17 -21.29 2.16 -28.55
C ARG A 17 -21.08 1.51 -27.18
N ASP A 18 -21.49 0.24 -27.01
CA ASP A 18 -21.26 -0.53 -25.80
C ASP A 18 -20.30 -1.70 -26.03
N ALA A 19 -19.25 -1.47 -26.81
CA ALA A 19 -18.00 -2.18 -26.55
C ALA A 19 -17.47 -1.64 -25.22
N SER A 20 -18.06 -2.09 -24.10
CA SER A 20 -17.41 -2.04 -22.80
C SER A 20 -16.05 -2.67 -23.03
N ALA A 21 -15.01 -1.85 -23.13
CA ALA A 21 -13.65 -2.34 -23.19
C ALA A 21 -13.51 -3.24 -21.96
N GLN A 22 -13.48 -4.55 -22.19
CA GLN A 22 -13.36 -5.53 -21.13
C GLN A 22 -12.05 -5.17 -20.44
N GLN A 23 -12.16 -4.55 -19.26
CA GLN A 23 -11.02 -3.97 -18.57
C GLN A 23 -10.13 -5.15 -18.25
N GLN A 24 -9.03 -5.25 -19.00
CA GLN A 24 -8.09 -6.36 -18.85
C GLN A 24 -7.63 -6.35 -17.39
N THR A 25 -7.75 -7.48 -16.72
CA THR A 25 -7.33 -7.63 -15.33
C THR A 25 -6.06 -8.44 -15.23
N GLY A 26 -5.31 -8.22 -14.18
CA GLY A 26 -4.25 -9.10 -13.71
C GLY A 26 -4.42 -9.35 -12.21
N THR A 27 -3.46 -10.06 -11.64
CA THR A 27 -3.52 -10.47 -10.23
C THR A 27 -2.45 -9.77 -9.43
N LEU A 28 -2.82 -9.12 -8.33
CA LEU A 28 -1.90 -8.70 -7.29
C LEU A 28 -1.91 -9.71 -6.14
N VAL A 29 -0.75 -10.21 -5.78
CA VAL A 29 -0.54 -10.97 -4.54
C VAL A 29 0.20 -10.09 -3.56
N VAL A 30 -0.43 -9.70 -2.47
CA VAL A 30 0.23 -9.05 -1.33
C VAL A 30 0.70 -10.14 -0.39
N ASN A 31 2.00 -10.45 -0.44
CA ASN A 31 2.62 -11.48 0.37
C ASN A 31 3.37 -10.86 1.55
N VAL A 32 2.89 -11.10 2.77
CA VAL A 32 3.53 -10.58 3.98
C VAL A 32 4.25 -11.71 4.70
N ALA A 33 5.58 -11.68 4.68
CA ALA A 33 6.41 -12.67 5.35
C ALA A 33 6.19 -12.66 6.87
N PRO A 34 6.53 -13.76 7.59
CA PRO A 34 6.65 -13.70 9.05
C PRO A 34 7.64 -12.59 9.43
N PHE A 35 7.35 -11.84 10.50
CA PHE A 35 8.30 -10.82 10.94
C PHE A 35 9.61 -11.46 11.43
N THR A 36 10.71 -10.74 11.25
CA THR A 36 12.03 -11.10 11.78
C THR A 36 12.53 -9.98 12.69
N SER A 37 13.46 -10.31 13.58
CA SER A 37 14.06 -9.35 14.51
C SER A 37 15.55 -9.63 14.67
N GLU A 38 16.36 -8.59 14.55
CA GLU A 38 17.80 -8.62 14.86
C GLU A 38 18.07 -8.46 16.37
N LYS A 39 17.05 -8.02 17.13
CA LYS A 39 17.10 -7.89 18.59
C LYS A 39 16.34 -9.06 19.23
N GLU A 40 16.80 -9.51 20.40
CA GLU A 40 16.01 -10.40 21.23
C GLU A 40 14.77 -9.64 21.75
N LEU A 41 13.59 -10.22 21.51
CA LEU A 41 12.32 -9.63 21.90
C LEU A 41 11.86 -10.22 23.24
N PRO A 42 11.29 -9.41 24.14
CA PRO A 42 10.57 -9.94 25.29
C PRO A 42 9.45 -10.89 24.83
N LYS A 43 9.27 -12.04 25.49
CA LYS A 43 8.29 -13.07 25.09
C LYS A 43 6.87 -12.54 24.86
N LYS A 44 6.44 -11.56 25.65
CA LYS A 44 5.13 -10.91 25.50
C LYS A 44 5.03 -10.10 24.20
N VAL A 45 6.10 -9.39 23.84
CA VAL A 45 6.20 -8.60 22.62
C VAL A 45 6.23 -9.52 21.40
N ASP A 46 7.08 -10.55 21.40
CA ASP A 46 7.15 -11.54 20.32
C ASP A 46 5.77 -12.17 20.07
N ARG A 47 5.08 -12.63 21.12
CA ARG A 47 3.73 -13.19 21.02
C ARG A 47 2.73 -12.21 20.41
N GLN A 48 2.75 -10.95 20.84
CA GLN A 48 1.86 -9.93 20.32
C GLN A 48 2.14 -9.66 18.84
N LEU A 49 3.40 -9.50 18.45
CA LEU A 49 3.80 -9.26 17.07
C LEU A 49 3.47 -10.43 16.15
N ARG A 50 3.57 -11.69 16.61
CA ARG A 50 3.16 -12.87 15.81
C ARG A 50 1.69 -12.86 15.42
N SER A 51 0.85 -12.22 16.22
CA SER A 51 -0.57 -12.02 15.88
C SER A 51 -0.84 -10.75 15.06
N GLY A 52 0.19 -9.93 14.84
CA GLY A 52 0.12 -8.68 14.11
C GLY A 52 -0.06 -8.85 12.60
N GLY A 53 -0.17 -7.71 11.93
CA GLY A 53 -0.35 -7.62 10.50
C GLY A 53 -0.14 -6.21 10.01
N LEU A 54 -0.32 -6.02 8.71
CA LEU A 54 -0.21 -4.73 8.04
C LEU A 54 -1.60 -4.29 7.62
N GLU A 55 -1.97 -3.07 8.00
CA GLU A 55 -3.14 -2.40 7.47
C GLU A 55 -2.77 -1.69 6.16
N TRP A 56 -3.60 -1.87 5.15
CA TRP A 56 -3.39 -1.25 3.85
C TRP A 56 -4.69 -1.01 3.09
N GLY A 57 -4.61 -0.20 2.05
CA GLY A 57 -5.72 0.16 1.18
C GLY A 57 -5.27 0.27 -0.27
N ILE A 58 -6.23 0.18 -1.18
CA ILE A 58 -6.01 0.38 -2.61
C ILE A 58 -7.17 1.14 -3.24
N LYS A 59 -6.86 2.14 -4.06
CA LYS A 59 -7.82 2.95 -4.81
C LYS A 59 -7.10 3.70 -5.94
N ASP A 60 -7.66 3.68 -7.14
CA ASP A 60 -7.20 4.46 -8.30
C ASP A 60 -5.69 4.28 -8.60
N GLY A 61 -5.20 3.04 -8.56
CA GLY A 61 -3.79 2.73 -8.83
C GLY A 61 -2.83 3.03 -7.67
N LEU A 62 -3.30 3.60 -6.56
CA LEU A 62 -2.48 3.85 -5.38
C LEU A 62 -2.69 2.74 -4.35
N LEU A 63 -1.60 2.17 -3.83
CA LEU A 63 -1.59 1.32 -2.65
C LEU A 63 -1.02 2.11 -1.49
N VAL A 64 -1.67 2.05 -0.34
CA VAL A 64 -1.23 2.76 0.88
C VAL A 64 -1.03 1.76 2.00
N PHE A 65 0.19 1.67 2.52
CA PHE A 65 0.52 0.91 3.73
C PHE A 65 0.76 1.88 4.88
N THR A 66 0.26 1.57 6.07
CA THR A 66 0.30 2.51 7.18
C THR A 66 0.76 1.92 8.51
N MET A 67 1.58 2.69 9.22
CA MET A 67 1.90 2.51 10.64
C MET A 67 1.09 3.44 11.55
N VAL A 68 0.31 4.34 10.96
CA VAL A 68 -0.59 5.28 11.63
C VAL A 68 -2.02 4.71 11.62
N ALA A 69 -2.75 4.93 12.71
CA ALA A 69 -4.11 4.44 12.84
C ALA A 69 -5.07 5.11 11.82
N LYS A 70 -5.93 4.30 11.19
CA LYS A 70 -6.76 4.69 10.05
C LYS A 70 -7.68 5.90 10.27
N GLN A 71 -8.06 6.23 11.50
CA GLN A 71 -8.90 7.40 11.78
C GLN A 71 -8.23 8.74 11.45
N PHE A 72 -6.91 8.75 11.25
CA PHE A 72 -6.16 9.94 10.85
C PHE A 72 -5.93 10.02 9.35
N ILE A 73 -6.41 9.03 8.58
CA ILE A 73 -6.10 8.86 7.16
C ILE A 73 -7.39 9.00 6.36
N ASP A 74 -7.43 9.92 5.39
CA ASP A 74 -8.55 10.08 4.47
C ASP A 74 -8.39 9.17 3.24
N TYR A 75 -8.28 7.88 3.50
CA TYR A 75 -8.07 6.85 2.49
C TYR A 75 -8.70 5.51 2.92
N PRO A 76 -9.27 4.71 2.00
CA PRO A 76 -9.91 3.45 2.36
C PRO A 76 -8.88 2.37 2.75
N ILE A 77 -8.46 2.37 4.02
CA ILE A 77 -7.64 1.32 4.63
C ILE A 77 -8.57 0.16 5.04
N THR A 78 -8.89 -0.70 4.07
CA THR A 78 -9.89 -1.78 4.21
C THR A 78 -9.29 -3.17 4.38
N HIS A 79 -7.98 -3.33 4.12
CA HIS A 79 -7.30 -4.62 4.17
C HIS A 79 -6.43 -4.74 5.43
N MET A 80 -6.33 -5.97 5.95
CA MET A 80 -5.35 -6.35 6.96
C MET A 80 -4.77 -7.71 6.58
N THR A 81 -3.49 -7.74 6.24
CA THR A 81 -2.77 -9.00 5.97
C THR A 81 -1.86 -9.31 7.16
N ARG A 82 -2.08 -10.45 7.82
CA ARG A 82 -1.26 -10.87 8.98
C ARG A 82 0.14 -11.27 8.57
N TYR A 83 1.09 -11.18 9.50
CA TYR A 83 2.45 -11.67 9.25
C TYR A 83 2.45 -13.18 8.96
N GLY A 84 3.16 -13.56 7.90
CA GLY A 84 3.20 -14.94 7.41
C GLY A 84 1.97 -15.34 6.60
N GLN A 85 1.20 -14.38 6.09
CA GLN A 85 0.02 -14.62 5.26
C GLN A 85 0.10 -13.82 3.96
N SER A 86 -0.71 -14.22 3.00
CA SER A 86 -0.89 -13.50 1.75
C SER A 86 -2.36 -13.18 1.50
N GLU A 87 -2.58 -12.14 0.69
CA GLU A 87 -3.88 -11.76 0.16
C GLU A 87 -3.76 -11.63 -1.36
N THR A 88 -4.78 -12.07 -2.10
CA THR A 88 -4.77 -12.03 -3.56
C THR A 88 -5.98 -11.24 -4.05
N LEU A 89 -5.73 -10.29 -4.93
CA LEU A 89 -6.74 -9.42 -5.54
C LEU A 89 -6.65 -9.51 -7.06
N GLU A 90 -7.80 -9.59 -7.71
CA GLU A 90 -7.90 -9.30 -9.13
C GLU A 90 -8.05 -7.78 -9.30
N LEU A 91 -7.19 -7.18 -10.10
CA LEU A 91 -7.12 -5.74 -10.29
C LEU A 91 -7.07 -5.39 -11.78
N PRO A 92 -7.57 -4.21 -12.17
CA PRO A 92 -7.34 -3.71 -13.52
C PRO A 92 -5.84 -3.69 -13.88
N ALA A 93 -5.52 -4.13 -15.08
CA ALA A 93 -4.19 -3.94 -15.64
C ALA A 93 -3.91 -2.44 -15.77
N GLY A 94 -2.67 -2.05 -15.46
CA GLY A 94 -2.28 -0.66 -15.40
C GLY A 94 -1.13 -0.41 -14.45
N ASP A 95 -0.79 0.87 -14.33
CA ASP A 95 0.32 1.32 -13.49
C ASP A 95 -0.18 1.61 -12.07
N TYR A 96 0.59 1.12 -11.10
CA TYR A 96 0.32 1.24 -9.68
C TYR A 96 1.51 1.86 -8.97
N ARG A 97 1.23 2.55 -7.87
CA ARG A 97 2.23 3.16 -6.99
C ARG A 97 1.97 2.76 -5.55
N ILE A 98 3.01 2.66 -4.75
CA ILE A 98 2.93 2.38 -3.31
C ILE A 98 3.36 3.63 -2.56
N THR A 99 2.52 4.08 -1.62
CA THR A 99 2.86 5.10 -0.62
C THR A 99 2.90 4.46 0.77
N GLY A 100 3.93 4.81 1.53
CA GLY A 100 4.08 4.38 2.92
C GLY A 100 3.80 5.52 3.89
N ILE A 101 2.93 5.28 4.87
CA ILE A 101 2.73 6.18 6.01
C ILE A 101 3.51 5.61 7.20
N GLY A 102 4.65 6.23 7.51
CA GLY A 102 5.54 5.81 8.58
C GLY A 102 5.26 6.52 9.90
N LEU A 103 5.79 5.95 10.99
CA LEU A 103 5.70 6.52 12.33
C LEU A 103 7.00 6.25 13.09
N GLU A 104 7.82 7.27 13.29
CA GLU A 104 8.93 7.19 14.24
C GLU A 104 8.39 7.33 15.65
N MET A 105 8.70 6.37 16.52
CA MET A 105 8.22 6.39 17.88
C MET A 105 8.93 7.49 18.67
N THR A 106 8.13 8.43 19.20
CA THR A 106 8.60 9.50 20.07
C THR A 106 7.94 9.39 21.45
N THR A 107 8.65 9.77 22.51
CA THR A 107 8.07 9.80 23.85
C THR A 107 7.11 10.99 23.96
N SER A 108 5.81 10.70 23.93
CA SER A 108 4.77 11.71 24.07
C SER A 108 3.48 11.13 24.64
N PHE A 109 2.79 11.92 25.47
CA PHE A 109 1.57 11.52 26.18
C PHE A 109 0.27 11.86 25.43
N SER A 110 0.35 12.52 24.27
CA SER A 110 -0.83 12.86 23.46
C SER A 110 -0.67 12.35 22.04
N VAL A 111 -1.74 11.74 21.50
CA VAL A 111 -1.77 11.18 20.13
C VAL A 111 -1.40 12.22 19.09
N GLN A 112 -1.93 13.45 19.20
CA GLN A 112 -1.61 14.53 18.26
C GLN A 112 -0.10 14.82 18.19
N LYS A 113 0.57 14.99 19.33
CA LYS A 113 2.03 15.20 19.37
C LYS A 113 2.82 13.99 18.86
N VAL A 114 2.31 12.76 19.00
CA VAL A 114 2.94 11.57 18.40
C VAL A 114 2.88 11.66 16.88
N LEU A 115 1.73 12.04 16.32
CA LEU A 115 1.58 12.26 14.87
C LEU A 115 2.47 13.41 14.41
N ASP A 116 2.44 14.56 15.09
CA ASP A 116 3.17 15.75 14.64
C ASP A 116 4.69 15.57 14.62
N LYS A 117 5.22 14.79 15.57
CA LYS A 117 6.68 14.56 15.70
C LYS A 117 7.15 13.31 14.97
N GLY A 118 6.32 12.27 14.95
CA GLY A 118 6.72 10.94 14.54
C GLY A 118 6.24 10.54 13.15
N ALA A 119 5.04 10.98 12.75
CA ALA A 119 4.43 10.50 11.51
C ALA A 119 5.00 11.23 10.28
N PHE A 120 5.02 10.51 9.16
CA PHE A 120 5.47 11.03 7.87
C PHE A 120 4.89 10.21 6.71
N VAL A 121 4.92 10.79 5.52
CA VAL A 121 4.49 10.15 4.28
C VAL A 121 5.70 10.00 3.37
N ASN A 122 5.85 8.79 2.83
CA ASN A 122 6.76 8.46 1.74
C ASN A 122 5.91 8.21 0.49
N GLU A 123 5.74 9.24 -0.34
CA GLU A 123 4.91 9.15 -1.54
C GLU A 123 5.61 8.35 -2.64
N ASP A 124 4.84 7.50 -3.32
CA ASP A 124 5.21 6.81 -4.55
C ASP A 124 6.56 6.06 -4.51
N VAL A 125 6.90 5.49 -3.35
CA VAL A 125 8.20 4.82 -3.09
C VAL A 125 8.46 3.63 -4.00
N VAL A 126 7.42 2.99 -4.50
CA VAL A 126 7.51 1.89 -5.46
C VAL A 126 6.50 2.14 -6.55
N SER A 127 6.90 1.99 -7.80
CA SER A 127 6.01 1.97 -8.96
C SER A 127 6.12 0.63 -9.65
N PHE A 128 4.99 0.08 -10.09
CA PHE A 128 4.93 -1.20 -10.79
C PHE A 128 3.73 -1.25 -11.72
N ARG A 129 3.67 -2.29 -12.55
CA ARG A 129 2.59 -2.51 -13.49
C ARG A 129 1.97 -3.88 -13.27
N ILE A 130 0.65 -3.93 -13.27
CA ILE A 130 -0.12 -5.18 -13.34
C ILE A 130 -0.38 -5.45 -14.82
N GLU A 131 0.15 -6.56 -15.32
CA GLU A 131 -0.05 -6.98 -16.70
C GLU A 131 -1.31 -7.85 -16.85
N PRO A 132 -2.04 -7.74 -17.98
CA PRO A 132 -3.20 -8.57 -18.27
C PRO A 132 -2.91 -10.07 -18.12
N GLY A 133 -3.72 -10.76 -17.31
CA GLY A 133 -3.64 -12.20 -17.08
C GLY A 133 -2.38 -12.68 -16.36
N GLN A 134 -1.53 -11.77 -15.86
CA GLN A 134 -0.32 -12.12 -15.12
C GLN A 134 -0.47 -11.85 -13.63
N ALA A 135 0.32 -12.57 -12.83
CA ALA A 135 0.46 -12.31 -11.41
C ALA A 135 1.66 -11.39 -11.15
N THR A 136 1.43 -10.37 -10.33
CA THR A 136 2.43 -9.51 -9.73
C THR A 136 2.40 -9.73 -8.22
N THR A 137 3.54 -10.08 -7.63
CA THR A 137 3.65 -10.27 -6.18
C THR A 137 4.33 -9.06 -5.55
N LEU A 138 3.64 -8.42 -4.62
CA LEU A 138 4.23 -7.48 -3.67
C LEU A 138 4.66 -8.27 -2.43
N ASP A 139 5.96 -8.54 -2.34
CA ASP A 139 6.57 -9.20 -1.19
C ASP A 139 6.93 -8.15 -0.14
N ILE A 140 6.45 -8.32 1.10
CA ILE A 140 6.75 -7.44 2.23
C ILE A 140 7.41 -8.25 3.34
N LYS A 141 8.61 -7.82 3.74
CA LYS A 141 9.38 -8.38 4.85
C LYS A 141 9.36 -7.41 6.03
N PRO A 142 8.60 -7.72 7.11
CA PRO A 142 8.65 -6.92 8.33
C PRO A 142 9.92 -7.28 9.12
N VAL A 143 10.85 -6.32 9.26
CA VAL A 143 12.14 -6.53 9.92
C VAL A 143 12.33 -5.54 11.06
N ILE A 144 12.51 -6.03 12.28
CA ILE A 144 12.92 -5.20 13.43
C ILE A 144 14.45 -5.15 13.44
N TYR A 145 15.00 -3.99 13.09
CA TYR A 145 16.45 -3.77 13.01
C TYR A 145 17.06 -3.46 14.37
N LYS A 146 18.39 -3.65 14.46
CA LYS A 146 19.20 -3.19 15.58
C LYS A 146 19.41 -1.66 15.53
N ASP A 147 18.39 -0.87 15.84
CA ASP A 147 18.52 0.60 15.80
C ASP A 147 19.54 1.12 16.84
N ALA A 148 20.29 2.17 16.48
CA ALA A 148 21.29 2.84 17.31
C ALA A 148 20.72 3.80 18.37
N THR A 149 19.39 3.94 18.46
CA THR A 149 18.72 4.85 19.39
C THR A 149 18.60 4.22 20.78
N PHE A 150 19.54 4.60 21.65
CA PHE A 150 19.81 4.04 22.99
C PHE A 150 18.71 4.16 24.07
N ALA A 151 17.48 4.64 23.77
CA ALA A 151 16.61 5.13 24.85
C ALA A 151 15.20 4.53 24.97
N VAL A 152 14.68 3.71 24.05
CA VAL A 152 13.30 3.20 24.22
C VAL A 152 13.04 1.84 23.54
N ASN A 153 12.36 0.94 24.26
CA ASN A 153 11.95 -0.40 23.82
C ASN A 153 10.76 -0.36 22.82
N PHE A 154 10.93 0.31 21.69
CA PHE A 154 9.95 0.26 20.61
C PHE A 154 10.29 -0.86 19.62
N TRP A 155 9.34 -1.76 19.41
CA TRP A 155 9.47 -2.95 18.59
C TRP A 155 8.61 -2.79 17.34
N MET A 156 9.04 -1.90 16.45
CA MET A 156 8.32 -1.59 15.23
C MET A 156 9.11 -2.11 14.02
N PRO A 157 8.52 -2.98 13.17
CA PRO A 157 9.22 -3.47 12.01
C PRO A 157 9.32 -2.38 10.93
N THR A 158 10.47 -2.33 10.27
CA THR A 158 10.56 -1.73 8.93
C THR A 158 9.88 -2.67 7.94
N LEU A 159 9.04 -2.12 7.07
CA LEU A 159 8.34 -2.85 6.03
C LEU A 159 9.17 -2.77 4.75
N VAL A 160 9.97 -3.81 4.48
CA VAL A 160 10.81 -3.87 3.29
C VAL A 160 10.02 -4.53 2.17
N ALA A 161 9.70 -3.77 1.13
CA ALA A 161 8.90 -4.21 0.00
C ALA A 161 9.76 -4.53 -1.23
N SER A 162 9.36 -5.52 -2.01
CA SER A 162 9.88 -5.80 -3.35
C SER A 162 8.75 -6.28 -4.26
N ILE A 163 8.86 -6.00 -5.56
CA ILE A 163 7.90 -6.46 -6.56
C ILE A 163 8.50 -7.62 -7.34
N THR A 164 7.82 -8.75 -7.36
CA THR A 164 8.17 -9.92 -8.18
C THR A 164 7.19 -10.03 -9.34
N THR A 165 7.73 -10.09 -10.56
CA THR A 165 6.98 -10.33 -11.81
C THR A 165 7.64 -11.47 -12.59
N PRO A 166 7.07 -11.93 -13.72
CA PRO A 166 7.75 -12.89 -14.59
C PRO A 166 9.11 -12.42 -15.11
N ALA A 167 9.37 -11.10 -15.14
CA ALA A 167 10.67 -10.54 -15.53
C ALA A 167 11.73 -10.61 -14.41
N GLY A 168 11.33 -10.88 -13.17
CA GLY A 168 12.21 -10.99 -12.01
C GLY A 168 11.70 -10.22 -10.78
N THR A 169 12.55 -10.16 -9.76
CA THR A 169 12.29 -9.41 -8.52
C THR A 169 13.02 -8.07 -8.54
N GLY A 170 12.27 -7.00 -8.28
CA GLY A 170 12.79 -5.64 -8.14
C GLY A 170 13.56 -5.41 -6.82
N PRO A 171 14.16 -4.23 -6.65
CA PRO A 171 14.94 -3.90 -5.46
C PRO A 171 14.06 -3.84 -4.20
N GLU A 172 14.68 -4.15 -3.07
CA GLU A 172 14.08 -3.98 -1.75
C GLU A 172 14.00 -2.49 -1.37
N THR A 173 12.80 -2.03 -1.01
CA THR A 173 12.51 -0.64 -0.68
C THR A 173 11.76 -0.55 0.66
N PRO A 174 12.27 0.17 1.67
CA PRO A 174 11.58 0.34 2.93
C PRO A 174 10.42 1.33 2.78
N LEU A 175 9.19 0.89 3.07
CA LEU A 175 7.98 1.73 2.92
C LEU A 175 7.84 2.75 4.06
N ASN A 176 8.19 2.37 5.29
CA ASN A 176 7.92 3.12 6.51
C ASN A 176 9.18 3.63 7.23
N LYS A 177 10.29 3.79 6.51
CA LYS A 177 11.53 4.39 7.02
C LYS A 177 11.65 5.83 6.52
N ARG A 178 11.99 6.77 7.40
CA ARG A 178 12.18 8.16 7.00
C ARG A 178 13.41 8.30 6.10
N VAL A 179 13.26 9.04 5.02
CA VAL A 179 14.26 9.38 4.01
C VAL A 179 14.23 10.88 3.74
N ALA A 180 15.16 11.37 2.90
CA ALA A 180 15.27 12.81 2.61
C ALA A 180 14.02 13.40 1.92
N THR A 181 13.27 12.57 1.17
CA THR A 181 12.03 12.96 0.49
C THR A 181 10.78 12.74 1.34
N SER A 182 10.90 12.23 2.56
CA SER A 182 9.75 12.04 3.45
C SER A 182 9.13 13.36 3.85
N ILE A 183 7.81 13.45 3.77
CA ILE A 183 7.06 14.64 4.17
C ILE A 183 6.56 14.43 5.59
N ALA A 184 6.94 15.30 6.53
CA ALA A 184 6.44 15.22 7.90
C ALA A 184 4.92 15.40 7.94
N TRP A 185 4.23 14.66 8.81
CA TRP A 185 2.77 14.67 8.85
C TRP A 185 2.13 16.06 8.98
N PRO A 186 2.64 17.00 9.80
CA PRO A 186 2.11 18.36 9.85
C PRO A 186 2.20 19.12 8.52
N GLN A 187 3.26 18.86 7.74
CA GLN A 187 3.57 19.53 6.48
C GLN A 187 2.89 18.87 5.28
N TYR A 188 2.43 17.62 5.44
CA TYR A 188 1.74 16.91 4.38
C TYR A 188 0.36 17.53 4.10
N THR A 189 0.15 17.89 2.84
CA THR A 189 -1.07 18.53 2.31
C THR A 189 -1.78 17.67 1.27
N GLY A 190 -1.27 16.46 1.01
CA GLY A 190 -1.86 15.53 0.04
C GLY A 190 -3.12 14.83 0.55
N PRO A 191 -3.78 14.04 -0.31
CA PRO A 191 -5.13 13.54 -0.10
C PRO A 191 -5.23 12.48 1.00
N LEU A 192 -4.11 11.92 1.48
CA LEU A 192 -4.14 10.88 2.51
C LEU A 192 -4.39 11.42 3.92
N LYS A 193 -4.23 12.74 4.15
CA LYS A 193 -4.37 13.32 5.48
C LYS A 193 -5.82 13.65 5.77
N PHE A 194 -6.35 13.11 6.87
CA PHE A 194 -7.65 13.55 7.36
C PHE A 194 -7.57 15.01 7.82
N VAL A 195 -8.42 15.85 7.23
CA VAL A 195 -8.66 17.23 7.66
C VAL A 195 -10.09 17.30 8.14
N ALA A 196 -10.29 17.59 9.43
CA ALA A 196 -11.64 17.82 9.96
C ALA A 196 -12.29 18.97 9.19
N LYS A 197 -13.43 18.70 8.58
CA LYS A 197 -14.27 19.71 7.91
C LYS A 197 -15.19 20.39 8.92
#